data_AF-A0AB39XUM6-F1
#
_entry.id   AF-A0AB39XUM6-F1
#
_cell.length_a   1.000
_cell.length_b   1.000
_cell.length_c   1.000
_cell.angle_alpha   90.00
_cell.angle_beta   90.00
_cell.angle_gamma   90.00
#
_symmetry.space_group_name_H-M   'P 1'
#
loop_
_entity.id
_entity.type
_entity.pdbx_description
1 polymer ?
#
loop_
_entity_poly.entity_id
_entity_poly.type
_entity_poly.pdbx_seq_one_letter_code
_entity_poly.pdbx_strand_id
1 'polypeptide(L)'
;MQATSRFEATIPTQLHALISDLRWRTQMLDADILEEERKAGISDPKNLAYPMLALNLRARRDNIRMSITILENRLEKQSLEWSRAA
;
A
#
# COMPACT_ATOMS: atom_id res chain seq x y z
N MET A 1 15.71 -31.41 -17.84
CA MET A 1 14.33 -30.89 -17.86
C MET A 1 14.09 -30.23 -16.51
N GLN A 2 14.34 -28.92 -16.39
CA GLN A 2 14.09 -28.21 -15.14
C GLN A 2 12.59 -27.97 -15.03
N ALA A 3 11.97 -28.61 -14.05
CA ALA A 3 10.61 -28.29 -13.62
C ALA A 3 10.69 -26.93 -12.92
N THR A 4 10.52 -25.83 -13.66
CA THR A 4 10.22 -24.53 -13.09
C THR A 4 8.97 -24.69 -12.24
N SER A 5 9.16 -24.67 -10.92
CA SER A 5 8.13 -24.96 -9.95
C SER A 5 6.98 -23.97 -10.16
N ARG A 6 5.76 -24.48 -10.39
CA ARG A 6 4.53 -23.69 -10.55
C ARG A 6 4.36 -22.61 -9.49
N PHE A 7 4.97 -22.79 -8.32
CA PHE A 7 5.01 -21.83 -7.21
C PHE A 7 5.82 -20.56 -7.51
N GLU A 8 6.94 -20.65 -8.23
CA GLU A 8 7.79 -19.50 -8.57
C GLU A 8 7.08 -18.54 -9.53
N ALA A 9 6.30 -19.07 -10.48
CA ALA A 9 5.50 -18.26 -11.40
C ALA A 9 4.32 -17.53 -10.72
N THR A 10 3.82 -18.02 -9.59
CA THR A 10 2.65 -17.43 -8.91
C THR A 10 2.98 -16.31 -7.93
N ILE A 11 4.20 -16.26 -7.39
CA ILE A 11 4.60 -15.28 -6.37
C ILE A 11 4.58 -13.83 -6.91
N PRO A 12 5.10 -13.52 -8.11
CA PRO A 12 5.01 -12.17 -8.68
C PRO A 12 3.55 -11.72 -8.85
N THR A 13 2.69 -12.60 -9.33
CA THR A 13 1.25 -12.32 -9.52
C THR A 13 0.54 -12.03 -8.20
N GLN A 14 0.84 -12.79 -7.14
CA GLN A 14 0.29 -12.54 -5.81
C GLN A 14 0.78 -11.21 -5.21
N LEU A 15 2.06 -10.87 -5.44
CA LEU A 15 2.64 -9.62 -4.96
C LEU A 15 2.01 -8.41 -5.66
N HIS A 16 1.81 -8.49 -6.99
CA HIS A 16 1.07 -7.50 -7.75
C HIS A 16 -0.37 -7.31 -7.23
N ALA A 17 -1.10 -8.41 -7.03
CA ALA A 17 -2.47 -8.36 -6.50
C ALA A 17 -2.52 -7.72 -5.11
N LEU A 18 -1.58 -8.06 -4.23
CA LEU A 18 -1.47 -7.45 -2.90
C LEU A 18 -1.18 -5.95 -2.97
N ILE A 19 -0.24 -5.53 -3.83
CA ILE A 19 0.05 -4.10 -4.04
C ILE A 19 -1.18 -3.35 -4.53
N SER A 20 -1.93 -3.91 -5.48
CA SER A 20 -3.18 -3.33 -5.97
C SER A 20 -4.24 -3.20 -4.88
N ASP A 21 -4.44 -4.23 -4.05
CA ASP A 21 -5.37 -4.18 -2.90
C ASP A 21 -4.97 -3.09 -1.90
N LEU A 22 -3.68 -3.01 -1.55
CA LEU A 22 -3.18 -1.99 -0.63
C LEU A 22 -3.36 -0.57 -1.20
N ARG A 23 -3.12 -0.37 -2.50
CA ARG A 23 -3.38 0.92 -3.17
C ARG A 23 -4.85 1.30 -3.10
N TRP A 24 -5.75 0.37 -3.39
CA TRP A 24 -7.19 0.60 -3.25
C TRP A 24 -7.59 0.96 -1.81
N ARG A 25 -7.03 0.28 -0.81
CA ARG A 25 -7.26 0.63 0.60
C ARG A 25 -6.78 2.03 0.95
N THR A 26 -5.64 2.49 0.41
CA THR A 26 -5.19 3.86 0.67
C THR A 26 -6.17 4.89 0.12
N GLN A 27 -6.82 4.63 -1.02
CA GLN A 27 -7.84 5.51 -1.58
C GLN A 27 -9.10 5.56 -0.71
N MET A 28 -9.52 4.43 -0.16
CA MET A 28 -10.64 4.41 0.81
C MET A 28 -10.30 5.20 2.07
N LEU A 29 -9.09 5.01 2.63
CA LEU A 29 -8.64 5.78 3.78
C LEU A 29 -8.60 7.29 3.47
N ASP A 30 -8.18 7.69 2.27
CA ASP A 30 -8.23 9.08 1.84
C ASP A 30 -9.67 9.63 1.83
N ALA A 31 -10.64 8.85 1.34
CA ALA A 31 -12.05 9.23 1.37
C ALA A 31 -12.60 9.34 2.80
N ASP A 32 -12.28 8.38 3.67
CA ASP A 32 -12.70 8.40 5.08
C ASP A 32 -12.09 9.59 5.84
N ILE A 33 -10.81 9.92 5.59
CA ILE A 33 -10.16 11.11 6.17
C ILE A 33 -10.93 12.37 5.77
N LEU A 34 -11.22 12.53 4.48
CA LEU A 34 -11.93 13.71 3.98
C LEU A 34 -13.33 13.83 4.58
N GLU A 35 -14.05 12.72 4.71
CA GLU A 35 -15.39 12.72 5.30
C GLU A 35 -15.36 13.08 6.78
N GLU A 36 -14.40 12.56 7.54
CA GLU A 36 -14.23 12.91 8.97
C GLU A 36 -13.79 14.37 9.15
N GLU A 37 -12.87 14.87 8.32
CA GLU A 37 -12.48 16.28 8.31
C GLU A 37 -13.67 17.20 7.98
N ARG A 38 -14.51 16.80 7.02
CA ARG A 38 -15.73 17.52 6.64
C ARG A 38 -16.77 17.53 7.76
N LYS A 39 -17.00 16.39 8.42
CA LYS A 39 -17.92 16.28 9.57
C LYS A 39 -17.48 17.17 10.74
N ALA A 40 -16.18 17.22 11.00
CA ALA A 40 -15.62 18.03 12.08
C ALA A 40 -15.48 19.52 11.70
N GLY A 41 -15.48 19.85 10.40
CA GLY A 41 -15.18 21.19 9.92
C GLY A 41 -13.71 21.59 10.11
N ILE A 42 -12.81 20.64 10.35
CA ILE A 42 -11.39 20.87 10.63
C ILE A 42 -10.57 19.95 9.74
N SER A 43 -9.84 20.53 8.79
CA SER A 43 -8.98 19.80 7.85
C SER A 43 -7.48 19.96 8.09
N ASP A 44 -7.07 20.88 8.97
CA ASP A 44 -5.66 21.07 9.32
C ASP A 44 -5.23 20.05 10.41
N PRO A 45 -4.34 19.09 10.11
CA PRO A 45 -3.86 18.11 11.09
C PRO A 45 -3.05 18.71 12.23
N LYS A 46 -2.57 19.96 12.10
CA LYS A 46 -1.86 20.68 13.17
C LYS A 46 -2.80 21.37 14.16
N ASN A 47 -4.09 21.43 13.85
CA ASN A 47 -5.08 21.98 14.76
C ASN A 47 -5.22 21.08 16.00
N LEU A 48 -5.22 21.68 17.20
CA LEU A 48 -5.37 20.96 18.46
C LEU A 48 -6.72 20.22 18.56
N ALA A 49 -7.74 20.69 17.84
CA ALA A 49 -9.06 20.06 17.76
C ALA A 49 -9.21 19.13 16.54
N TYR A 50 -8.11 18.78 15.86
CA TYR A 50 -8.16 17.87 14.72
C TYR A 50 -8.72 16.49 15.14
N PRO A 51 -9.64 15.88 14.38
CA PRO A 51 -10.27 14.64 14.78
C PRO A 51 -9.28 13.51 14.96
N MET A 52 -9.31 12.86 16.12
CA MET A 52 -8.41 11.74 16.41
C MET A 52 -8.60 10.57 15.43
N LEU A 53 -9.81 10.36 14.93
CA LEU A 53 -10.07 9.36 13.90
C LEU A 53 -9.32 9.69 12.60
N ALA A 54 -9.45 10.91 12.08
CA ALA A 54 -8.74 11.35 10.87
C ALA A 54 -7.21 11.27 11.04
N LEU A 55 -6.69 11.58 12.23
CA LEU A 55 -5.27 11.45 12.55
C LEU A 55 -4.79 10.00 12.48
N ASN A 56 -5.53 9.06 13.07
CA ASN A 56 -5.21 7.63 13.02
C ASN A 56 -5.29 7.08 11.59
N LEU A 57 -6.30 7.49 10.82
CA LEU A 57 -6.45 7.06 9.43
C LEU A 57 -5.28 7.54 8.57
N ARG A 58 -4.80 8.79 8.78
CA ARG A 58 -3.59 9.31 8.13
C ARG A 58 -2.36 8.45 8.45
N ALA A 59 -2.11 8.21 9.74
CA ALA A 59 -0.98 7.36 10.16
C ALA A 59 -1.08 5.94 9.56
N ARG A 60 -2.28 5.37 9.52
CA ARG A 60 -2.51 4.05 8.92
C ARG A 60 -2.24 4.04 7.42
N ARG A 61 -2.74 5.04 6.70
CA ARG A 61 -2.51 5.22 5.27
C ARG A 61 -1.02 5.33 4.96
N ASP A 62 -0.29 6.11 5.75
CA ASP A 62 1.14 6.34 5.54
C ASP A 62 1.94 5.04 5.79
N ASN A 63 1.56 4.24 6.78
CA ASN A 63 2.12 2.89 6.99
C ASN A 63 1.85 1.94 5.82
N ILE A 64 0.65 2.00 5.23
CA ILE A 64 0.32 1.19 4.04
C ILE A 64 1.13 1.65 2.83
N ARG A 65 1.27 2.97 2.62
CA ARG A 65 2.12 3.52 1.54
C ARG A 65 3.57 3.06 1.67
N MET A 66 4.13 3.08 2.88
CA MET A 66 5.47 2.54 3.13
C MET A 66 5.55 1.05 2.81
N SER A 67 4.53 0.26 3.19
CA SER A 67 4.47 -1.17 2.87
C SER A 67 4.42 -1.41 1.36
N ILE A 68 3.65 -0.62 0.61
CA ILE A 68 3.59 -0.67 -0.87
C ILE A 68 5.00 -0.46 -1.44
N THR A 69 5.71 0.59 -1.02
CA THR A 69 7.07 0.87 -1.51
C THR A 69 8.04 -0.28 -1.24
N ILE A 70 7.96 -0.92 -0.06
CA ILE A 70 8.79 -2.08 0.27
C ILE A 70 8.47 -3.26 -0.65
N LEU A 71 7.19 -3.52 -0.92
CA LEU A 71 6.74 -4.61 -1.78
C LEU A 71 7.12 -4.38 -3.25
N GLU A 72 7.02 -3.14 -3.74
CA GLU A 72 7.44 -2.75 -5.10
C GLU A 72 8.94 -2.95 -5.30
N ASN A 73 9.77 -2.52 -4.34
CA ASN A 73 11.21 -2.75 -4.37
C ASN A 73 11.57 -4.25 -4.37
N ARG A 74 10.80 -5.08 -3.66
CA ARG A 74 10.99 -6.54 -3.66
C ARG A 74 10.66 -7.15 -5.03
N LEU A 75 9.58 -6.69 -5.65
CA LEU A 75 9.17 -7.14 -6.97
C LEU A 75 10.21 -6.77 -8.03
N GLU A 76 10.74 -5.55 -8.00
CA GLU A 76 11.79 -5.08 -8.92
C GLU A 76 13.05 -5.95 -8.80
N LYS A 77 13.52 -6.20 -7.56
CA LYS A 77 14.67 -7.08 -7.31
C LYS A 77 14.46 -8.49 -7.86
N GLN A 78 13.30 -9.09 -7.63
CA GLN A 78 12.98 -10.42 -8.17
C GLN A 78 12.96 -10.42 -9.70
N SER A 79 12.40 -9.38 -10.34
CA SER A 79 12.36 -9.28 -11.80
C SER A 79 13.76 -9.17 -12.42
N LEU A 80 14.66 -8.45 -11.75
CA LEU A 80 16.06 -8.30 -12.15
C LEU A 80 16.83 -9.61 -12.00
N GLU A 81 16.61 -10.32 -10.89
CA GLU A 81 17.21 -11.65 -10.65
C GLU A 81 16.77 -12.67 -11.70
N TRP A 82 15.47 -12.72 -12.03
CA TRP A 82 14.96 -13.59 -13.09
C TRP A 82 15.53 -13.26 -14.46
N SER A 83 15.64 -11.97 -14.79
CA SER A 83 16.21 -11.51 -16.07
C SER A 83 17.70 -11.83 -16.20
N ARG A 84 18.43 -11.99 -15.08
CA ARG A 84 19.85 -12.40 -15.07
C ARG A 84 20.05 -13.91 -15.14
N ALA A 85 19.03 -14.69 -14.78
CA ALA A 85 19.08 -16.15 -14.74
C ALA A 85 18.53 -16.83 -16.01
N ALA A 86 17.79 -16.09 -16.85
CA ALA A 86 17.27 -16.51 -18.14
C ALA A 86 18.25 -16.20 -19.28
#